data_AF-M6FHG5-F1
#
_entry.id   AF-M6FHG5-F1
#
_cell.length_a   1.000
_cell.length_b   1.000
_cell.length_c   1.000
_cell.angle_alpha   90.00
_cell.angle_beta   90.00
_cell.angle_gamma   90.00
#
_symmetry.space_group_name_H-M   'P 1'
#
loop_
_entity.id
_entity.type
_entity.pdbx_description
1 polymer ?
#
loop_
_entity_poly.entity_id
_entity_poly.type
_entity_poly.pdbx_seq_one_letter_code
_entity_poly.pdbx_strand_id
1 'polypeptide(L)'
;MFFSLFQILEIFKNSALRVRNRKSRNRFYFSKSLVRLFWASNGKLYCFLSELTLGIFFSAFLIFWKAWIFKCKDALQRSINCRKFPNIIQHVLVSHSTIRVAAMRETPKFSLLGRSLILFFLFISCSPEILKDSSSQNSETNSPSALAVFQDKIDSVLHPEHNHDPELLKVLAGGDVMFNWGIRDTIQKHGEIAPVKGLKSLFNEVDFRMVNLETPVVASKTEESEKAYIFTAHEKDLDSLKFLGVDMVFLGNNHSFDHGQRGMDETLSILNKNNILNVGAGKKLPQVLNPLNLSLKGSDLRIHSVTAIAEPSHYATPTRSGVAPFLLPSLQAAFFEKHPSRFKNHSSPIRIVSLHWGIEYSPFPTSDQRKIARTLIDSGVKIVIGHHPHIPQGVEIYKGGVILYSLGNLIFGSRNSYLNHNLVAIFHIRRNRLERVELVPIFGKFQKEDHRIRPVIGQEAQEFLHEIAVLSAEFGTRFRIEGDRAFLDLPTNSPLTPVFRRKK
;
A
#
# COMPACT_ATOMS: atom_id res chain seq x y z
N MET A 1 43.06 0.42 -9.39
CA MET A 1 43.54 -0.27 -8.17
C MET A 1 42.52 -1.34 -7.79
N PHE A 2 42.55 -2.45 -8.52
CA PHE A 2 42.11 -3.75 -8.01
C PHE A 2 43.26 -4.33 -7.17
N PHE A 3 42.94 -5.27 -6.28
CA PHE A 3 43.78 -5.97 -5.28
C PHE A 3 43.92 -5.30 -3.92
N SER A 4 43.34 -5.98 -2.91
CA SER A 4 43.86 -6.20 -1.54
C SER A 4 42.85 -6.05 -0.39
N LEU A 5 41.58 -6.46 -0.57
CA LEU A 5 40.68 -6.71 0.58
C LEU A 5 40.77 -8.16 1.13
N PHE A 6 41.75 -8.94 0.67
CA PHE A 6 41.95 -10.35 1.04
C PHE A 6 43.07 -10.59 2.07
N GLN A 7 43.59 -9.55 2.73
CA GLN A 7 44.68 -9.69 3.71
C GLN A 7 44.32 -9.30 5.17
N ILE A 8 43.06 -8.99 5.48
CA ILE A 8 42.66 -8.62 6.85
C ILE A 8 41.89 -9.76 7.58
N LEU A 9 41.64 -10.89 6.93
CA LEU A 9 40.92 -12.03 7.52
C LEU A 9 41.79 -13.27 7.84
N GLU A 10 43.12 -13.14 7.83
CA GLU A 10 44.05 -14.24 8.17
C GLU A 10 44.85 -14.05 9.47
N ILE A 11 44.36 -13.26 10.44
CA ILE A 11 45.04 -13.08 11.76
C ILE A 11 44.21 -13.66 12.94
N PHE A 12 43.17 -14.46 12.67
CA PHE A 12 42.46 -15.20 13.73
C PHE A 12 42.30 -16.69 13.42
N LYS A 13 43.41 -17.34 13.04
CA LYS A 13 43.53 -18.79 13.16
C LYS A 13 44.81 -19.16 13.89
N ASN A 14 44.60 -19.82 15.02
CA ASN A 14 45.49 -20.70 15.78
C ASN A 14 46.32 -20.15 16.97
N SER A 15 45.99 -20.77 18.10
CA SER A 15 46.85 -21.29 19.19
C SER A 15 47.55 -20.33 20.13
N ALA A 16 46.97 -20.25 21.34
CA ALA A 16 47.62 -20.45 22.63
C ALA A 16 49.05 -19.91 22.81
N LEU A 17 49.19 -18.83 23.59
CA LEU A 17 50.41 -18.56 24.36
C LEU A 17 50.04 -17.92 25.70
N ARG A 18 50.34 -18.65 26.77
CA ARG A 18 50.43 -18.16 28.16
C ARG A 18 51.55 -17.12 28.24
N VAL A 19 51.29 -15.99 28.87
CA VAL A 19 52.34 -15.22 29.57
C VAL A 19 51.83 -14.81 30.95
N ARG A 20 52.63 -15.16 31.97
CA ARG A 20 52.43 -14.88 33.39
C ARG A 20 53.60 -14.02 33.86
N ASN A 21 53.37 -12.78 34.29
CA ASN A 21 54.10 -12.08 35.39
C ASN A 21 53.53 -10.67 35.55
N ARG A 22 52.99 -10.31 36.73
CA ARG A 22 53.60 -9.88 38.01
C ARG A 22 53.91 -8.37 38.04
N LYS A 23 53.30 -7.73 39.04
CA LYS A 23 53.67 -6.48 39.72
C LYS A 23 53.45 -5.17 38.95
N SER A 24 52.32 -4.54 39.22
CA SER A 24 52.32 -3.22 39.90
C SER A 24 50.91 -2.88 40.38
N ARG A 25 50.81 -2.64 41.68
CA ARG A 25 49.65 -2.05 42.35
C ARG A 25 49.52 -0.60 41.89
N ASN A 26 48.36 -0.22 41.38
CA ASN A 26 47.76 1.08 41.62
C ASN A 26 46.24 0.90 41.58
N ARG A 27 45.59 1.12 42.73
CA ARG A 27 44.14 1.17 42.86
C ARG A 27 43.70 2.61 42.57
N PHE A 28 42.82 2.81 41.60
CA PHE A 28 41.93 3.96 41.57
C PHE A 28 40.54 3.48 41.99
N TYR A 29 39.94 4.16 42.97
CA TYR A 29 38.55 3.97 43.36
C TYR A 29 37.68 4.86 42.50
N PHE A 30 36.67 4.29 41.85
CA PHE A 30 35.49 5.02 41.36
C PHE A 30 34.23 4.36 41.92
N SER A 31 33.27 5.22 42.30
CA SER A 31 32.08 4.92 43.08
C SER A 31 31.05 4.08 42.31
N LYS A 32 30.24 3.34 43.08
CA LYS A 32 29.21 2.40 42.67
C LYS A 32 28.00 3.11 42.05
N SER A 33 27.65 2.72 40.82
CA SER A 33 26.26 2.43 40.41
C SER A 33 26.27 1.18 39.53
N LEU A 34 25.43 0.22 39.89
CA LEU A 34 25.47 -1.21 39.56
C LEU A 34 25.14 -1.54 38.10
N VAL A 35 25.93 -2.46 37.53
CA VAL A 35 25.50 -3.46 36.54
C VAL A 35 25.23 -4.77 37.31
N ARG A 36 24.04 -5.37 37.18
CA ARG A 36 23.75 -6.73 37.67
C ARG A 36 24.12 -7.75 36.58
N LEU A 37 24.95 -8.74 36.92
CA LEU A 37 25.26 -9.90 36.07
C LEU A 37 24.45 -11.12 36.57
N PHE A 38 23.79 -11.83 35.65
CA PHE A 38 23.23 -13.17 35.90
C PHE A 38 24.04 -14.23 35.16
N TRP A 39 24.20 -15.39 35.80
CA TRP A 39 24.93 -16.55 35.27
C TRP A 39 23.93 -17.50 34.59
N ALA A 40 24.15 -17.84 33.32
CA ALA A 40 23.43 -18.90 32.62
C ALA A 40 24.38 -20.09 32.39
N SER A 41 23.88 -21.30 32.60
CA SER A 41 24.63 -22.56 32.75
C SER A 41 25.44 -23.07 31.55
N ASN A 42 25.50 -22.31 30.44
CA ASN A 42 26.26 -22.69 29.23
C ASN A 42 27.51 -21.83 28.98
N GLY A 43 28.04 -21.18 30.01
CA GLY A 43 29.43 -20.68 29.99
C GLY A 43 29.74 -19.52 29.03
N LYS A 44 28.74 -18.76 28.56
CA LYS A 44 28.95 -17.55 27.75
C LYS A 44 28.59 -16.29 28.53
N LEU A 45 29.49 -15.31 28.51
CA LEU A 45 29.31 -13.97 29.08
C LEU A 45 28.69 -13.06 28.02
N TYR A 46 27.59 -12.39 28.34
CA TYR A 46 27.02 -11.33 27.49
C TYR A 46 27.19 -9.97 28.18
N CYS A 47 27.67 -8.98 27.44
CA CYS A 47 27.81 -7.60 27.90
C CYS A 47 26.92 -6.72 27.03
N PHE A 48 25.96 -6.00 27.63
CA PHE A 48 25.23 -4.94 26.95
C PHE A 48 26.04 -3.64 27.05
N LEU A 49 26.41 -3.05 25.91
CA LEU A 49 27.06 -1.74 25.84
C LEU A 49 25.98 -0.68 25.60
N SER A 50 25.73 0.14 26.62
CA SER A 50 24.94 1.36 26.50
C SER A 50 25.74 2.45 25.77
N GLU A 51 25.02 3.27 25.01
CA GLU A 51 25.40 4.51 24.34
C GLU A 51 26.65 5.21 24.89
N LEU A 52 27.82 5.03 24.24
CA LEU A 52 28.89 6.05 24.22
C LEU A 52 29.97 5.80 23.14
N THR A 53 29.68 5.09 22.04
CA THR A 53 30.66 4.79 20.98
C THR A 53 30.25 5.25 19.57
N LEU A 54 29.18 6.05 19.43
CA LEU A 54 28.90 6.76 18.16
C LEU A 54 29.53 8.16 18.06
N GLY A 55 29.92 8.78 19.19
CA GLY A 55 30.45 10.14 19.19
C GLY A 55 31.86 10.27 18.59
N ILE A 56 32.73 9.29 18.82
CA ILE A 56 34.16 9.38 18.47
C ILE A 56 34.43 8.98 17.01
N PHE A 57 33.63 8.07 16.44
CA PHE A 57 33.73 7.69 15.02
C PHE A 57 33.23 8.78 14.08
N PHE A 58 32.23 9.57 14.48
CA PHE A 58 31.69 10.64 13.66
C PHE A 58 32.64 11.86 13.58
N SER A 59 33.37 12.16 14.66
CA SER A 59 34.35 13.26 14.66
C SER A 59 35.57 12.94 13.78
N ALA A 60 36.06 11.70 13.83
CA ALA A 60 37.19 11.25 13.01
C ALA A 60 36.83 11.23 11.50
N PHE A 61 35.59 10.84 11.15
CA PHE A 61 35.09 10.85 9.78
C PHE A 61 34.96 12.27 9.22
N LEU A 62 34.48 13.23 10.02
CA LEU A 62 34.39 14.65 9.61
C LEU A 62 35.76 15.32 9.43
N ILE A 63 36.76 14.94 10.22
CA ILE A 63 38.13 15.42 10.08
C ILE A 63 38.78 14.86 8.81
N PHE A 64 38.60 13.56 8.52
CA PHE A 64 39.07 12.94 7.28
C PHE A 64 38.37 13.48 6.03
N TRP A 65 37.05 13.73 6.12
CA TRP A 65 36.26 14.30 5.02
C TRP A 65 36.66 15.74 4.70
N LYS A 66 36.92 16.58 5.72
CA LYS A 66 37.43 17.95 5.52
C LYS A 66 38.85 17.95 4.94
N ALA A 67 39.72 17.04 5.38
CA ALA A 67 41.08 16.91 4.85
C ALA A 67 41.09 16.41 3.38
N TRP A 68 40.15 15.54 3.02
CA TRP A 68 39.97 15.05 1.64
C TRP A 68 39.44 16.15 0.70
N ILE A 69 38.44 16.93 1.12
CA ILE A 69 37.97 18.10 0.35
C ILE A 69 39.08 19.13 0.15
N PHE A 70 39.93 19.38 1.16
CA PHE A 70 41.06 20.30 1.03
C PHE A 70 42.12 19.79 0.05
N LYS A 71 42.45 18.49 0.08
CA LYS A 71 43.39 17.88 -0.89
C LYS A 71 42.81 17.82 -2.32
N CYS A 72 41.50 17.61 -2.48
CA CYS A 72 40.83 17.66 -3.78
C CYS A 72 40.76 19.10 -4.34
N LYS A 73 40.60 20.12 -3.49
CA LYS A 73 40.69 21.53 -3.89
C LYS A 73 42.10 21.89 -4.38
N ASP A 74 43.14 21.44 -3.67
CA ASP A 74 44.53 21.72 -4.01
C ASP A 74 45.01 20.95 -5.27
N ALA A 75 44.45 19.76 -5.52
CA ALA A 75 44.67 19.00 -6.75
C ALA A 75 43.93 19.58 -7.97
N LEU A 76 42.72 20.13 -7.78
CA LEU A 76 41.96 20.81 -8.84
C LEU A 76 42.57 22.18 -9.20
N GLN A 77 43.20 22.84 -8.23
CA GLN A 77 43.84 24.15 -8.42
C GLN A 77 45.24 24.06 -9.06
N ARG A 78 45.89 22.88 -9.03
CA ARG A 78 47.12 22.59 -9.79
C ARG A 78 46.87 22.07 -11.22
N SER A 79 45.63 21.75 -11.57
CA SER A 79 45.22 21.31 -12.92
C SER A 79 44.76 22.46 -13.84
N ILE A 80 44.67 23.70 -13.34
CA ILE A 80 44.10 24.85 -14.09
C ILE A 80 45.16 25.91 -14.49
N ASN A 81 46.45 25.64 -14.25
CA ASN A 81 47.54 26.49 -14.76
C ASN A 81 48.23 25.85 -15.97
N CYS A 82 47.57 25.88 -17.13
CA CYS A 82 48.21 26.02 -18.45
C CYS A 82 47.16 26.19 -19.56
N ARG A 83 47.10 27.41 -20.10
CA ARG A 83 46.60 27.87 -21.43
C ARG A 83 45.35 28.77 -21.43
N LYS A 84 45.66 30.08 -21.49
CA LYS A 84 45.08 31.20 -22.26
C LYS A 84 43.54 31.44 -22.28
N PHE A 85 43.17 32.59 -21.70
CA PHE A 85 41.96 33.45 -21.81
C PHE A 85 41.43 33.73 -23.24
N PRO A 86 40.27 34.43 -23.49
CA PRO A 86 39.41 35.24 -22.57
C PRO A 86 37.87 34.97 -22.70
N ASN A 87 36.97 35.22 -21.73
CA ASN A 87 36.49 36.51 -21.21
C ASN A 87 35.42 36.25 -20.08
N ILE A 88 35.47 37.03 -18.97
CA ILE A 88 34.33 37.65 -18.23
C ILE A 88 33.28 36.71 -17.57
N ILE A 89 32.86 36.75 -16.28
CA ILE A 89 33.02 37.62 -15.10
C ILE A 89 32.67 36.81 -13.80
N GLN A 90 33.09 37.42 -12.69
CA GLN A 90 33.06 37.19 -11.24
C GLN A 90 31.82 36.64 -10.48
N HIS A 91 32.18 36.01 -9.33
CA HIS A 91 31.60 35.96 -7.96
C HIS A 91 30.13 35.59 -7.69
N VAL A 92 29.95 34.59 -6.80
CA VAL A 92 28.78 34.47 -5.91
C VAL A 92 29.25 34.57 -4.46
N LEU A 93 28.83 35.64 -3.80
CA LEU A 93 28.81 35.82 -2.33
C LEU A 93 27.36 35.64 -1.86
N VAL A 94 27.21 35.09 -0.65
CA VAL A 94 25.94 34.78 0.01
C VAL A 94 25.49 35.96 0.88
N SER A 95 24.22 36.37 0.85
CA SER A 95 23.56 36.96 2.04
C SER A 95 22.01 36.88 2.01
N HIS A 96 21.44 36.94 3.23
CA HIS A 96 20.04 36.80 3.62
C HIS A 96 19.08 37.96 3.24
N SER A 97 17.78 37.63 3.36
CA SER A 97 16.62 38.46 3.77
C SER A 97 15.89 39.42 2.79
N THR A 98 14.56 39.22 2.75
CA THR A 98 13.41 40.13 2.49
C THR A 98 12.99 40.61 1.08
N ILE A 99 11.83 40.08 0.65
CA ILE A 99 10.62 40.67 0.00
C ILE A 99 10.77 41.89 -0.95
N ARG A 100 10.41 41.73 -2.24
CA ARG A 100 9.22 42.34 -2.91
C ARG A 100 9.28 42.14 -4.43
N VAL A 101 8.13 41.78 -5.00
CA VAL A 101 7.83 41.78 -6.43
C VAL A 101 7.80 43.22 -6.95
N ALA A 102 8.44 43.46 -8.09
CA ALA A 102 8.17 44.60 -8.95
C ALA A 102 8.12 44.13 -10.41
N ALA A 103 7.09 44.60 -11.11
CA ALA A 103 6.63 44.15 -12.42
C ALA A 103 7.37 44.78 -13.60
N MET A 104 6.99 44.29 -14.79
CA MET A 104 7.21 44.82 -16.15
C MET A 104 8.58 44.48 -16.79
N ARG A 105 8.68 44.10 -18.07
CA ARG A 105 7.81 44.44 -19.21
C ARG A 105 7.99 43.43 -20.35
N GLU A 106 6.90 43.25 -21.09
CA GLU A 106 6.75 42.54 -22.35
C GLU A 106 7.75 42.98 -23.43
N THR A 107 8.00 42.10 -24.41
CA THR A 107 8.02 42.47 -25.84
C THR A 107 7.92 41.22 -26.74
N PRO A 108 7.49 41.37 -28.02
CA PRO A 108 6.54 40.45 -28.66
C PRO A 108 7.08 39.76 -29.92
N LYS A 109 6.17 38.97 -30.53
CA LYS A 109 6.12 38.43 -31.92
C LYS A 109 6.56 36.97 -32.09
N PHE A 110 5.59 36.08 -32.27
CA PHE A 110 5.25 35.55 -33.60
C PHE A 110 3.79 35.04 -33.58
N SER A 111 3.06 35.35 -34.65
CA SER A 111 1.62 35.23 -34.80
C SER A 111 1.25 34.27 -35.93
N LEU A 112 0.01 33.77 -35.88
CA LEU A 112 -0.73 32.98 -36.88
C LEU A 112 -0.36 31.49 -37.02
N LEU A 113 -1.23 30.61 -36.50
CA LEU A 113 -2.13 29.73 -37.26
C LEU A 113 -2.82 28.75 -36.29
N GLY A 114 -4.14 28.56 -36.40
CA GLY A 114 -4.84 27.43 -35.79
C GLY A 114 -5.95 27.74 -34.78
N ARG A 115 -6.97 28.50 -35.17
CA ARG A 115 -8.28 28.50 -34.50
C ARG A 115 -9.38 28.37 -35.54
N SER A 116 -9.88 27.16 -35.73
CA SER A 116 -11.12 26.86 -36.46
C SER A 116 -11.55 25.45 -36.07
N LEU A 117 -12.60 25.34 -35.23
CA LEU A 117 -13.55 24.22 -35.14
C LEU A 117 -14.43 24.39 -33.89
N ILE A 118 -15.33 25.38 -33.94
CA ILE A 118 -16.56 25.40 -33.14
C ILE A 118 -17.63 25.91 -34.11
N LEU A 119 -18.47 25.00 -34.62
CA LEU A 119 -19.81 25.19 -35.20
C LEU A 119 -20.12 23.99 -36.09
N PHE A 120 -20.74 22.95 -35.53
CA PHE A 120 -21.73 22.16 -36.26
C PHE A 120 -22.58 21.37 -35.26
N PHE A 121 -23.90 21.49 -35.43
CA PHE A 121 -25.00 20.78 -34.75
C PHE A 121 -25.55 21.34 -33.43
N LEU A 122 -26.21 22.48 -33.55
CA LEU A 122 -27.50 22.73 -32.90
C LEU A 122 -28.49 23.05 -34.02
N PHE A 123 -29.51 22.19 -34.20
CA PHE A 123 -30.85 22.44 -34.78
C PHE A 123 -31.37 21.12 -35.35
N ILE A 124 -32.34 20.51 -34.66
CA ILE A 124 -33.65 20.09 -35.21
C ILE A 124 -34.56 19.87 -34.01
N SER A 125 -35.52 20.79 -33.89
CA SER A 125 -36.73 20.67 -33.10
C SER A 125 -37.83 20.07 -33.99
N CYS A 126 -38.60 19.10 -33.49
CA CYS A 126 -40.07 19.03 -33.54
C CYS A 126 -40.56 17.60 -33.27
N SER A 127 -41.39 17.48 -32.23
CA SER A 127 -42.29 16.36 -31.91
C SER A 127 -43.62 16.49 -32.72
N PRO A 128 -44.70 15.74 -32.42
CA PRO A 128 -44.96 14.28 -32.47
C PRO A 128 -46.28 13.96 -33.26
N GLU A 129 -46.83 12.73 -33.13
CA GLU A 129 -48.22 12.25 -33.36
C GLU A 129 -48.38 11.09 -34.40
N ILE A 130 -48.69 9.82 -33.99
CA ILE A 130 -50.04 9.15 -33.81
C ILE A 130 -50.50 8.47 -35.14
N LEU A 131 -50.92 7.20 -35.32
CA LEU A 131 -51.62 6.14 -34.56
C LEU A 131 -51.48 4.74 -35.27
N LYS A 132 -51.61 3.64 -34.48
CA LYS A 132 -52.23 2.29 -34.68
C LYS A 132 -52.10 1.57 -36.06
N ASP A 133 -51.89 0.26 -36.18
CA ASP A 133 -52.57 -0.85 -35.48
C ASP A 133 -51.94 -2.24 -35.79
N SER A 134 -52.24 -3.21 -34.92
CA SER A 134 -52.35 -4.67 -35.17
C SER A 134 -51.13 -5.60 -35.41
N SER A 135 -51.02 -6.53 -34.46
CA SER A 135 -50.87 -7.99 -34.66
C SER A 135 -49.50 -8.64 -34.95
N SER A 136 -49.29 -9.70 -34.13
CA SER A 136 -48.68 -10.99 -34.42
C SER A 136 -47.33 -11.29 -33.74
N GLN A 137 -47.37 -12.38 -32.98
CA GLN A 137 -46.25 -13.06 -32.35
C GLN A 137 -45.25 -13.52 -33.43
N ASN A 138 -43.95 -13.40 -33.17
CA ASN A 138 -43.01 -14.50 -33.43
C ASN A 138 -41.67 -14.29 -32.72
N SER A 139 -41.11 -15.44 -32.35
CA SER A 139 -39.87 -15.71 -31.61
C SER A 139 -38.64 -14.91 -32.05
N GLU A 140 -38.05 -14.15 -31.13
CA GLU A 140 -36.72 -13.55 -31.31
C GLU A 140 -35.61 -14.45 -30.76
N THR A 141 -34.80 -14.97 -31.67
CA THR A 141 -33.39 -15.26 -31.45
C THR A 141 -32.65 -13.93 -31.23
N ASN A 142 -32.19 -13.66 -30.01
CA ASN A 142 -31.48 -12.42 -29.67
C ASN A 142 -30.03 -12.41 -30.21
N SER A 143 -29.87 -12.03 -31.48
CA SER A 143 -28.69 -11.29 -31.93
C SER A 143 -28.91 -9.80 -31.64
N PRO A 144 -27.95 -9.05 -31.06
CA PRO A 144 -28.16 -7.65 -30.70
C PRO A 144 -28.54 -6.83 -31.94
N SER A 145 -29.58 -6.01 -31.82
CA SER A 145 -30.00 -5.13 -32.93
C SER A 145 -28.85 -4.20 -33.32
N ALA A 146 -28.74 -3.84 -34.60
CA ALA A 146 -27.74 -2.89 -35.07
C ALA A 146 -27.80 -1.55 -34.31
N LEU A 147 -28.98 -1.20 -33.78
CA LEU A 147 -29.18 -0.04 -32.91
C LEU A 147 -28.54 -0.25 -31.54
N ALA A 148 -28.60 -1.45 -30.95
CA ALA A 148 -27.91 -1.76 -29.70
C ALA A 148 -26.38 -1.72 -29.86
N VAL A 149 -25.84 -2.23 -30.97
CA VAL A 149 -24.40 -2.18 -31.28
C VAL A 149 -23.93 -0.74 -31.56
N PHE A 150 -24.79 0.07 -32.17
CA PHE A 150 -24.50 1.47 -32.46
C PHE A 150 -24.63 2.35 -31.20
N GLN A 151 -25.59 2.05 -30.32
CA GLN A 151 -25.75 2.69 -29.01
C GLN A 151 -24.56 2.36 -28.10
N ASP A 152 -24.07 1.11 -28.08
CA ASP A 152 -22.85 0.70 -27.38
C ASP A 152 -21.60 1.46 -27.88
N LYS A 153 -21.52 1.71 -29.19
CA LYS A 153 -20.44 2.49 -29.80
C LYS A 153 -20.55 3.99 -29.50
N ILE A 154 -21.75 4.52 -29.31
CA ILE A 154 -21.97 5.92 -28.93
C ILE A 154 -21.71 6.10 -27.43
N ASP A 155 -22.20 5.19 -26.59
CA ASP A 155 -22.03 5.23 -25.14
C ASP A 155 -20.57 4.98 -24.72
N SER A 156 -19.82 4.16 -25.46
CA SER A 156 -18.36 3.98 -25.26
C SER A 156 -17.52 5.20 -25.65
N VAL A 157 -18.04 6.09 -26.50
CA VAL A 157 -17.39 7.37 -26.86
C VAL A 157 -17.79 8.49 -25.90
N LEU A 158 -19.01 8.45 -25.34
CA LEU A 158 -19.54 9.48 -24.44
C LEU A 158 -19.20 9.23 -22.96
N HIS A 159 -18.96 7.97 -22.55
CA HIS A 159 -18.64 7.58 -21.18
C HIS A 159 -17.47 6.56 -21.12
N PRO A 160 -16.22 7.01 -21.31
CA PRO A 160 -15.03 6.14 -21.32
C PRO A 160 -14.65 5.57 -19.94
N GLU A 161 -15.32 5.97 -18.86
CA GLU A 161 -14.92 5.69 -17.47
C GLU A 161 -15.61 4.46 -16.85
N HIS A 162 -16.62 3.88 -17.51
CA HIS A 162 -17.32 2.70 -16.98
C HIS A 162 -16.90 1.41 -17.68
N ASN A 163 -16.64 0.39 -16.87
CA ASN A 163 -16.48 -0.98 -17.32
C ASN A 163 -17.81 -1.48 -17.90
N HIS A 164 -17.98 -1.33 -19.21
CA HIS A 164 -19.17 -1.70 -20.00
C HIS A 164 -19.42 -3.21 -20.08
N ASP A 165 -18.45 -4.03 -19.65
CA ASP A 165 -18.62 -5.47 -19.58
C ASP A 165 -19.43 -5.82 -18.32
N PRO A 166 -20.69 -6.31 -18.48
CA PRO A 166 -21.58 -6.55 -17.36
C PRO A 166 -21.11 -7.71 -16.46
N GLU A 167 -20.16 -8.52 -16.91
CA GLU A 167 -19.65 -9.69 -16.19
C GLU A 167 -18.23 -9.51 -15.64
N LEU A 168 -17.56 -8.41 -15.99
CA LEU A 168 -16.28 -8.05 -15.40
C LEU A 168 -16.53 -7.20 -14.17
N LEU A 169 -16.16 -7.72 -13.00
CA LEU A 169 -16.12 -7.00 -11.75
C LEU A 169 -14.70 -6.47 -11.49
N LYS A 170 -14.56 -5.15 -11.34
CA LYS A 170 -13.32 -4.52 -10.88
C LYS A 170 -13.42 -4.20 -9.39
N VAL A 171 -12.56 -4.81 -8.58
CA VAL A 171 -12.50 -4.60 -7.13
C VAL A 171 -11.19 -3.92 -6.75
N LEU A 172 -11.26 -2.76 -6.11
CA LEU A 172 -10.10 -2.02 -5.61
C LEU A 172 -9.82 -2.41 -4.15
N ALA A 173 -8.55 -2.65 -3.83
CA ALA A 173 -8.03 -2.74 -2.48
C ALA A 173 -6.98 -1.65 -2.23
N GLY A 174 -7.21 -0.84 -1.19
CA GLY A 174 -6.25 0.12 -0.67
C GLY A 174 -5.56 -0.37 0.60
N GLY A 175 -4.41 0.23 0.89
CA GLY A 175 -3.64 -0.01 2.12
C GLY A 175 -4.25 0.62 3.38
N ASP A 176 -3.39 0.86 4.36
CA ASP A 176 -3.79 1.30 5.70
C ASP A 176 -4.32 2.73 5.72
N VAL A 177 -5.44 2.94 6.41
CA VAL A 177 -6.15 4.21 6.58
C VAL A 177 -6.11 4.61 8.04
N MET A 178 -5.45 5.74 8.31
CA MET A 178 -5.29 6.35 9.62
C MET A 178 -5.32 7.88 9.52
N PHE A 179 -6.19 8.49 10.32
CA PHE A 179 -6.54 9.91 10.21
C PHE A 179 -5.74 10.84 11.14
N ASN A 180 -4.74 10.32 11.86
CA ASN A 180 -3.92 11.07 12.80
C ASN A 180 -2.71 11.73 12.10
N TRP A 181 -1.92 12.48 12.89
CA TRP A 181 -0.69 13.15 12.47
C TRP A 181 -0.88 14.08 11.26
N GLY A 182 -0.04 14.00 10.23
CA GLY A 182 -0.07 14.89 9.08
C GLY A 182 -1.38 14.89 8.29
N ILE A 183 -2.16 13.81 8.37
CA ILE A 183 -3.52 13.78 7.81
C ILE A 183 -4.45 14.68 8.61
N ARG A 184 -4.42 14.59 9.95
CA ARG A 184 -5.17 15.49 10.83
C ARG A 184 -4.81 16.95 10.57
N ASP A 185 -3.52 17.27 10.45
CA ASP A 185 -3.05 18.63 10.13
C ASP A 185 -3.67 19.12 8.81
N THR A 186 -3.72 18.25 7.80
CA THR A 186 -4.22 18.58 6.46
C THR A 186 -5.74 18.79 6.48
N ILE A 187 -6.47 17.93 7.19
CA ILE A 187 -7.93 18.04 7.36
C ILE A 187 -8.29 19.35 8.08
N GLN A 188 -7.58 19.69 9.16
CA GLN A 188 -7.84 20.93 9.90
C GLN A 188 -7.62 22.19 9.05
N LYS A 189 -6.63 22.18 8.16
CA LYS A 189 -6.31 23.32 7.29
C LYS A 189 -7.23 23.43 6.08
N HIS A 190 -7.58 22.30 5.46
CA HIS A 190 -8.13 22.26 4.10
C HIS A 190 -9.45 21.48 3.97
N GLY A 191 -9.95 20.91 5.07
CA GLY A 191 -11.17 20.11 5.09
C GLY A 191 -10.93 18.61 4.84
N GLU A 192 -11.96 17.82 5.14
CA GLU A 192 -11.92 16.37 5.25
C GLU A 192 -11.58 15.67 3.93
N ILE A 193 -11.93 16.26 2.78
CA ILE A 193 -11.69 15.69 1.44
C ILE A 193 -10.26 15.97 0.93
N ALA A 194 -9.60 17.00 1.47
CA ALA A 194 -8.33 17.48 0.94
C ALA A 194 -7.22 16.40 0.83
N PRO A 195 -7.07 15.46 1.78
CA PRO A 195 -6.05 14.43 1.69
C PRO A 195 -6.21 13.50 0.48
N VAL A 196 -7.44 13.26 0.02
CA VAL A 196 -7.75 12.21 -0.96
C VAL A 196 -8.25 12.73 -2.30
N LYS A 197 -8.37 14.05 -2.47
CA LYS A 197 -8.94 14.66 -3.68
C LYS A 197 -8.30 14.14 -4.98
N GLY A 198 -6.99 13.91 -4.97
CA GLY A 198 -6.23 13.42 -6.14
C GLY A 198 -6.52 11.97 -6.54
N LEU A 199 -7.18 11.19 -5.68
CA LEU A 199 -7.50 9.78 -5.93
C LEU A 199 -8.87 9.56 -6.59
N LYS A 200 -9.70 10.61 -6.73
CA LYS A 200 -11.10 10.46 -7.13
C LYS A 200 -11.29 9.75 -8.47
N SER A 201 -10.53 10.14 -9.50
CA SER A 201 -10.62 9.52 -10.83
C SER A 201 -10.25 8.05 -10.78
N LEU A 202 -9.11 7.70 -10.16
CA LEU A 202 -8.69 6.30 -9.97
C LEU A 202 -9.77 5.47 -9.26
N PHE A 203 -10.37 6.00 -8.20
CA PHE A 203 -11.41 5.28 -7.47
C PHE A 203 -12.71 5.17 -8.26
N ASN A 204 -12.99 6.04 -9.23
CA ASN A 204 -14.20 5.93 -10.08
C ASN A 204 -14.08 4.83 -11.15
N GLU A 205 -12.89 4.33 -11.46
CA GLU A 205 -12.64 3.32 -12.51
C GLU A 205 -13.14 1.90 -12.17
N VAL A 206 -13.59 1.68 -10.92
CA VAL A 206 -13.89 0.35 -10.35
C VAL A 206 -15.33 0.23 -9.86
N ASP A 207 -15.77 -1.01 -9.65
CA ASP A 207 -17.14 -1.33 -9.25
C ASP A 207 -17.29 -1.45 -7.72
N PHE A 208 -16.25 -1.86 -6.99
CA PHE A 208 -16.26 -2.05 -5.54
C PHE A 208 -14.92 -1.68 -4.91
N ARG A 209 -14.91 -0.99 -3.76
CA ARG A 209 -13.70 -0.46 -3.11
C ARG A 209 -13.60 -0.91 -1.65
N MET A 210 -12.47 -1.51 -1.30
CA MET A 210 -12.15 -2.00 0.04
C MET A 210 -10.85 -1.37 0.54
N VAL A 211 -10.80 -0.95 1.81
CA VAL A 211 -9.58 -0.37 2.42
C VAL A 211 -9.40 -0.88 3.87
N ASN A 212 -8.18 -0.85 4.41
CA ASN A 212 -7.96 -1.20 5.82
C ASN A 212 -8.13 0.03 6.72
N LEU A 213 -9.22 0.10 7.49
CA LEU A 213 -9.46 1.19 8.43
C LEU A 213 -8.77 0.87 9.75
N GLU A 214 -7.56 1.38 9.92
CA GLU A 214 -6.68 1.13 11.07
C GLU A 214 -6.79 2.26 12.10
N THR A 215 -8.00 2.80 12.25
CA THR A 215 -8.29 3.87 13.20
C THR A 215 -9.75 3.82 13.58
N PRO A 216 -10.09 3.68 14.88
CA PRO A 216 -11.47 3.72 15.33
C PRO A 216 -12.10 5.09 15.05
N VAL A 217 -13.41 5.07 14.80
CA VAL A 217 -14.21 6.26 14.54
C VAL A 217 -15.09 6.52 15.75
N VAL A 218 -14.79 7.58 16.48
CA VAL A 218 -15.43 7.90 17.76
C VAL A 218 -15.66 9.41 17.91
N ALA A 219 -16.65 9.81 18.70
CA ALA A 219 -16.93 11.21 18.97
C ALA A 219 -15.79 11.87 19.78
N SER A 220 -15.19 11.15 20.72
CA SER A 220 -14.11 11.65 21.56
C SER A 220 -13.12 10.55 21.92
N LYS A 221 -11.89 10.97 22.25
CA LYS A 221 -10.87 10.04 22.74
C LYS A 221 -11.28 9.47 24.10
N THR A 222 -11.12 8.16 24.26
CA THR A 222 -11.35 7.45 25.52
C THR A 222 -10.01 7.07 26.15
N GLU A 223 -9.96 7.03 27.48
CA GLU A 223 -8.75 6.65 28.24
C GLU A 223 -8.67 5.13 28.50
N GLU A 224 -9.45 4.32 27.78
CA GLU A 224 -9.59 2.87 28.05
C GLU A 224 -8.40 2.00 27.60
N SER A 225 -7.44 2.56 26.85
CA SER A 225 -6.26 1.83 26.38
C SER A 225 -4.98 2.45 26.93
N GLU A 226 -4.05 1.60 27.36
CA GLU A 226 -2.70 1.99 27.83
C GLU A 226 -1.66 1.97 26.69
N LYS A 227 -2.10 1.84 25.43
CA LYS A 227 -1.21 1.83 24.26
C LYS A 227 -0.41 3.11 24.14
N ALA A 228 0.85 2.96 23.71
CA ALA A 228 1.72 4.09 23.37
C ALA A 228 1.12 4.99 22.27
N TYR A 229 0.37 4.39 21.34
CA TYR A 229 -0.36 5.09 20.29
C TYR A 229 -1.82 4.66 20.29
N ILE A 230 -2.70 5.64 20.50
CA ILE A 230 -4.15 5.52 20.42
C ILE A 230 -4.59 6.38 19.24
N PHE A 231 -5.05 5.74 18.17
CA PHE A 231 -5.52 6.45 16.97
C PHE A 231 -7.01 6.78 17.07
N THR A 232 -7.39 7.92 16.49
CA THR A 232 -8.74 8.46 16.63
C THR A 232 -9.15 9.18 15.36
N ALA A 233 -10.22 8.69 14.75
CA ALA A 233 -10.98 9.37 13.71
C ALA A 233 -12.33 9.83 14.28
N HIS A 234 -12.90 10.84 13.66
CA HIS A 234 -14.23 11.35 13.91
C HIS A 234 -15.14 11.02 12.73
N GLU A 235 -16.46 11.02 12.95
CA GLU A 235 -17.43 10.69 11.90
C GLU A 235 -17.22 11.51 10.61
N LYS A 236 -16.88 12.81 10.74
CA LYS A 236 -16.62 13.68 9.58
C LYS A 236 -15.41 13.23 8.75
N ASP A 237 -14.40 12.59 9.35
CA ASP A 237 -13.24 12.11 8.59
C ASP A 237 -13.63 11.06 7.55
N LEU A 238 -14.76 10.37 7.77
CA LEU A 238 -15.32 9.43 6.79
C LEU A 238 -15.80 10.12 5.51
N ASP A 239 -15.92 11.45 5.48
CA ASP A 239 -16.24 12.19 4.25
C ASP A 239 -15.14 12.03 3.19
N SER A 240 -13.87 11.80 3.60
CA SER A 240 -12.81 11.34 2.70
C SER A 240 -13.17 10.01 2.04
N LEU A 241 -13.64 9.03 2.81
CA LEU A 241 -13.97 7.68 2.31
C LEU A 241 -15.22 7.72 1.42
N LYS A 242 -16.25 8.47 1.82
CA LYS A 242 -17.46 8.68 1.01
C LYS A 242 -17.15 9.39 -0.31
N PHE A 243 -16.29 10.40 -0.28
CA PHE A 243 -15.87 11.11 -1.48
C PHE A 243 -15.20 10.15 -2.48
N LEU A 244 -14.37 9.22 -1.99
CA LEU A 244 -13.78 8.16 -2.81
C LEU A 244 -14.78 7.04 -3.19
N GLY A 245 -15.96 7.01 -2.59
CA GLY A 245 -16.97 5.97 -2.80
C GLY A 245 -16.59 4.63 -2.16
N VAL A 246 -15.80 4.63 -1.07
CA VAL A 246 -15.41 3.41 -0.37
C VAL A 246 -16.64 2.66 0.13
N ASP A 247 -16.78 1.40 -0.33
CA ASP A 247 -17.94 0.56 -0.03
C ASP A 247 -17.75 -0.22 1.27
N MET A 248 -16.49 -0.58 1.59
CA MET A 248 -16.17 -1.50 2.68
C MET A 248 -14.82 -1.20 3.34
N VAL A 249 -14.74 -1.48 4.65
CA VAL A 249 -13.48 -1.42 5.42
C VAL A 249 -13.12 -2.75 6.09
N PHE A 250 -11.83 -3.04 6.17
CA PHE A 250 -11.28 -4.09 7.04
C PHE A 250 -11.02 -3.52 8.43
N LEU A 251 -11.45 -4.22 9.47
CA LEU A 251 -11.26 -3.86 10.90
C LEU A 251 -10.45 -4.91 11.68
N GLY A 252 -10.03 -6.00 11.03
CA GLY A 252 -9.16 -7.01 11.62
C GLY A 252 -7.72 -6.50 11.65
N ASN A 253 -7.44 -5.50 12.49
CA ASN A 253 -6.12 -4.89 12.69
C ASN A 253 -5.88 -4.57 14.18
N ASN A 254 -4.66 -4.19 14.53
CA ASN A 254 -4.21 -3.92 15.90
C ASN A 254 -4.83 -2.65 16.53
N HIS A 255 -5.34 -1.71 15.73
CA HIS A 255 -5.81 -0.40 16.19
C HIS A 255 -7.33 -0.25 16.26
N SER A 256 -8.10 -1.14 15.64
CA SER A 256 -9.58 -1.04 15.64
C SER A 256 -10.21 -1.10 17.03
N PHE A 257 -9.48 -1.56 18.06
CA PHE A 257 -9.94 -1.63 19.45
C PHE A 257 -9.23 -0.64 20.40
N ASP A 258 -8.51 0.36 19.87
CA ASP A 258 -7.79 1.37 20.68
C ASP A 258 -8.66 2.12 21.69
N HIS A 259 -9.96 2.21 21.42
CA HIS A 259 -10.94 2.88 22.27
C HIS A 259 -11.81 1.90 23.08
N GLY A 260 -11.34 0.67 23.25
CA GLY A 260 -12.02 -0.36 24.03
C GLY A 260 -13.38 -0.76 23.46
N GLN A 261 -14.21 -1.32 24.34
CA GLN A 261 -15.54 -1.83 23.98
C GLN A 261 -16.45 -0.71 23.48
N ARG A 262 -16.42 0.46 24.15
CA ARG A 262 -17.27 1.59 23.79
C ARG A 262 -16.92 2.12 22.41
N GLY A 263 -15.63 2.33 22.14
CA GLY A 263 -15.18 2.84 20.86
C GLY A 263 -15.40 1.86 19.71
N MET A 264 -15.29 0.55 19.96
CA MET A 264 -15.64 -0.47 18.96
C MET A 264 -17.13 -0.42 18.61
N ASP A 265 -18.01 -0.40 19.61
CA ASP A 265 -19.47 -0.34 19.37
C ASP A 265 -19.86 0.95 18.65
N GLU A 266 -19.25 2.08 19.03
CA GLU A 266 -19.46 3.37 18.37
C GLU A 266 -18.95 3.37 16.92
N THR A 267 -17.73 2.86 16.68
CA THR A 267 -17.16 2.73 15.33
C THR A 267 -18.09 1.92 14.42
N LEU A 268 -18.57 0.76 14.88
CA LEU A 268 -19.49 -0.08 14.12
C LEU A 268 -20.82 0.64 13.84
N SER A 269 -21.34 1.37 14.83
CA SER A 269 -22.57 2.16 14.68
C SER A 269 -22.40 3.29 13.65
N ILE A 270 -21.29 4.02 13.70
CA ILE A 270 -20.99 5.11 12.77
C ILE A 270 -20.78 4.59 11.35
N LEU A 271 -20.05 3.48 11.17
CA LEU A 271 -19.88 2.86 9.85
C LEU A 271 -21.22 2.43 9.26
N ASN A 272 -22.08 1.78 10.06
CA ASN A 272 -23.43 1.39 9.64
C ASN A 272 -24.30 2.61 9.27
N LYS A 273 -24.28 3.67 10.07
CA LYS A 273 -24.98 4.94 9.79
C LYS A 273 -24.54 5.57 8.45
N ASN A 274 -23.27 5.39 8.10
CA ASN A 274 -22.68 5.93 6.88
C ASN A 274 -22.71 4.96 5.68
N ASN A 275 -23.41 3.82 5.80
CA ASN A 275 -23.51 2.77 4.77
C ASN A 275 -22.15 2.21 4.32
N ILE A 276 -21.16 2.15 5.22
CA ILE A 276 -19.85 1.54 4.94
C ILE A 276 -19.85 0.13 5.55
N LEU A 277 -19.74 -0.88 4.69
CA LEU A 277 -19.67 -2.28 5.10
C LEU A 277 -18.37 -2.55 5.87
N ASN A 278 -18.34 -3.55 6.74
CA ASN A 278 -17.13 -3.91 7.46
C ASN A 278 -17.04 -5.41 7.76
N VAL A 279 -15.82 -5.89 7.98
CA VAL A 279 -15.49 -7.25 8.48
C VAL A 279 -14.25 -7.21 9.36
N GLY A 280 -14.09 -8.25 10.19
CA GLY A 280 -12.90 -8.43 11.03
C GLY A 280 -12.97 -7.79 12.41
N ALA A 281 -14.10 -7.20 12.78
CA ALA A 281 -14.40 -6.78 14.14
C ALA A 281 -15.90 -6.90 14.42
N GLY A 282 -16.29 -6.90 15.69
CA GLY A 282 -17.69 -7.09 16.07
C GLY A 282 -17.86 -7.48 17.52
N LYS A 283 -19.12 -7.75 17.91
CA LYS A 283 -19.53 -7.89 19.32
C LYS A 283 -19.06 -9.16 20.01
N LYS A 284 -18.73 -10.22 19.25
CA LYS A 284 -18.28 -11.52 19.80
C LYS A 284 -17.58 -12.38 18.75
N LEU A 285 -16.71 -13.27 19.21
CA LEU A 285 -15.77 -14.04 18.39
C LEU A 285 -16.41 -14.83 17.24
N PRO A 286 -17.54 -15.56 17.39
CA PRO A 286 -18.09 -16.29 16.25
C PRO A 286 -18.54 -15.36 15.11
N GLN A 287 -18.95 -14.13 15.44
CA GLN A 287 -19.43 -13.17 14.44
C GLN A 287 -18.28 -12.50 13.68
N VAL A 288 -17.19 -12.16 14.38
CA VAL A 288 -16.05 -11.46 13.76
C VAL A 288 -15.28 -12.33 12.76
N LEU A 289 -15.42 -13.66 12.88
CA LEU A 289 -14.82 -14.63 11.98
C LEU A 289 -15.66 -14.91 10.72
N ASN A 290 -16.93 -14.46 10.67
CA ASN A 290 -17.78 -14.69 9.52
C ASN A 290 -17.32 -13.83 8.32
N PRO A 291 -17.38 -14.37 7.09
CA PRO A 291 -17.18 -13.56 5.91
C PRO A 291 -18.31 -12.58 5.69
N LEU A 292 -17.99 -11.47 5.04
CA LEU A 292 -18.97 -10.78 4.22
C LEU A 292 -19.14 -11.56 2.91
N ASN A 293 -20.38 -11.92 2.60
CA ASN A 293 -20.75 -12.59 1.36
C ASN A 293 -21.43 -11.58 0.43
N LEU A 294 -20.92 -11.42 -0.78
CA LEU A 294 -21.46 -10.50 -1.79
C LEU A 294 -21.62 -11.23 -3.12
N SER A 295 -22.63 -10.86 -3.90
CA SER A 295 -22.79 -11.28 -5.29
C SER A 295 -22.88 -10.03 -6.16
N LEU A 296 -21.83 -9.78 -6.96
CA LEU A 296 -21.66 -8.57 -7.77
C LEU A 296 -21.26 -8.96 -9.20
N LYS A 297 -21.96 -8.42 -10.21
CA LYS A 297 -21.68 -8.67 -11.65
C LYS A 297 -21.44 -10.15 -11.98
N GLY A 298 -22.33 -11.03 -11.48
CA GLY A 298 -22.25 -12.47 -11.71
C GLY A 298 -21.09 -13.19 -10.99
N SER A 299 -20.42 -12.52 -10.04
CA SER A 299 -19.38 -13.10 -9.20
C SER A 299 -19.73 -13.05 -7.71
N ASP A 300 -19.54 -14.17 -7.03
CA ASP A 300 -19.69 -14.34 -5.58
C ASP A 300 -18.34 -14.13 -4.88
N LEU A 301 -18.30 -13.21 -3.92
CA LEU A 301 -17.15 -12.91 -3.09
C LEU A 301 -17.40 -13.35 -1.64
N ARG A 302 -16.38 -13.92 -1.00
CA ARG A 302 -16.37 -14.17 0.46
C ARG A 302 -15.14 -13.52 1.08
N ILE A 303 -15.37 -12.48 1.86
CA ILE A 303 -14.31 -11.57 2.31
C ILE A 303 -14.13 -11.69 3.82
N HIS A 304 -12.92 -12.00 4.27
CA HIS A 304 -12.55 -12.05 5.69
C HIS A 304 -11.49 -10.98 5.99
N SER A 305 -11.47 -10.50 7.23
CA SER A 305 -10.37 -9.70 7.78
C SER A 305 -10.00 -10.24 9.14
N VAL A 306 -8.70 -10.37 9.39
CA VAL A 306 -8.13 -10.98 10.59
C VAL A 306 -6.79 -10.34 10.90
N THR A 307 -6.40 -10.33 12.18
CA THR A 307 -5.08 -9.85 12.59
C THR A 307 -4.28 -10.89 13.35
N ALA A 308 -3.00 -11.02 12.97
CA ALA A 308 -2.00 -11.76 13.74
C ALA A 308 -1.27 -10.87 14.76
N ILE A 309 -1.56 -9.56 14.75
CA ILE A 309 -0.92 -8.55 15.57
C ILE A 309 -2.01 -7.75 16.26
N ALA A 310 -2.20 -7.97 17.55
CA ALA A 310 -2.98 -7.11 18.42
C ALA A 310 -2.61 -7.45 19.87
N GLU A 311 -2.98 -6.58 20.80
CA GLU A 311 -2.90 -6.94 22.21
C GLU A 311 -3.87 -8.09 22.52
N PRO A 312 -3.54 -9.01 23.45
CA PRO A 312 -4.44 -10.09 23.84
C PRO A 312 -5.83 -9.60 24.26
N SER A 313 -5.90 -8.43 24.89
CA SER A 313 -7.13 -7.74 25.29
C SER A 313 -7.91 -7.15 24.11
N HIS A 314 -7.36 -7.01 22.91
CA HIS A 314 -8.06 -6.45 21.75
C HIS A 314 -8.87 -7.51 20.98
N TYR A 315 -8.54 -8.79 21.12
CA TYR A 315 -9.24 -9.86 20.42
C TYR A 315 -10.65 -10.08 20.96
N ALA A 316 -11.58 -10.33 20.03
CA ALA A 316 -12.94 -10.72 20.38
C ALA A 316 -12.94 -12.06 21.14
N THR A 317 -13.88 -12.19 22.07
CA THR A 317 -14.11 -13.44 22.82
C THR A 317 -15.56 -13.88 22.63
N PRO A 318 -15.99 -15.06 23.11
CA PRO A 318 -17.41 -15.43 23.05
C PRO A 318 -18.35 -14.43 23.74
N THR A 319 -17.84 -13.62 24.69
CA THR A 319 -18.64 -12.73 25.54
C THR A 319 -18.28 -11.25 25.40
N ARG A 320 -17.26 -10.89 24.59
CA ARG A 320 -16.76 -9.51 24.49
C ARG A 320 -16.43 -9.15 23.04
N SER A 321 -16.64 -7.87 22.69
CA SER A 321 -16.26 -7.37 21.38
C SER A 321 -14.75 -7.31 21.21
N GLY A 322 -14.34 -7.16 19.96
CA GLY A 322 -12.94 -7.02 19.61
C GLY A 322 -12.71 -7.33 18.14
N VAL A 323 -11.43 -7.43 17.80
CA VAL A 323 -10.99 -7.75 16.45
C VAL A 323 -10.86 -9.25 16.25
N ALA A 324 -10.98 -9.69 15.00
CA ALA A 324 -10.89 -11.09 14.62
C ALA A 324 -9.44 -11.58 14.74
N PRO A 325 -9.14 -12.54 15.63
CA PRO A 325 -7.82 -13.13 15.70
C PRO A 325 -7.54 -13.96 14.45
N PHE A 326 -6.30 -13.91 13.96
CA PHE A 326 -5.82 -14.87 12.98
C PHE A 326 -5.67 -16.24 13.64
N LEU A 327 -6.62 -17.13 13.35
CA LEU A 327 -6.61 -18.53 13.78
C LEU A 327 -6.60 -19.41 12.53
N LEU A 328 -5.42 -19.87 12.11
CA LEU A 328 -5.27 -20.63 10.87
C LEU A 328 -6.21 -21.85 10.80
N PRO A 329 -6.36 -22.69 11.84
CA PRO A 329 -7.30 -23.80 11.80
C PRO A 329 -8.76 -23.37 11.63
N SER A 330 -9.16 -22.25 12.25
CA SER A 330 -10.53 -21.72 12.15
C SER A 330 -10.82 -21.17 10.75
N LEU A 331 -9.86 -20.45 10.16
CA LEU A 331 -9.97 -19.98 8.78
C LEU A 331 -10.01 -21.15 7.79
N GLN A 332 -9.12 -22.13 7.98
CA GLN A 332 -9.16 -23.37 7.22
C GLN A 332 -10.53 -24.05 7.35
N ALA A 333 -11.06 -24.22 8.55
CA ALA A 333 -12.39 -24.80 8.76
C ALA A 333 -13.50 -24.01 8.03
N ALA A 334 -13.49 -22.68 8.10
CA ALA A 334 -14.43 -21.81 7.37
C ALA A 334 -14.28 -21.89 5.84
N PHE A 335 -13.10 -22.28 5.35
CA PHE A 335 -12.85 -22.52 3.92
C PHE A 335 -13.22 -23.94 3.49
N PHE A 336 -12.99 -24.92 4.37
CA PHE A 336 -13.30 -26.33 4.19
C PHE A 336 -14.75 -26.69 4.48
N GLU A 337 -15.56 -25.78 5.04
CA GLU A 337 -17.02 -25.94 5.06
C GLU A 337 -17.51 -26.06 3.61
N LYS A 338 -17.66 -27.34 3.24
CA LYS A 338 -18.26 -27.88 2.04
C LYS A 338 -19.67 -27.33 1.92
N HIS A 339 -19.79 -26.14 1.37
CA HIS A 339 -20.94 -25.83 0.53
C HIS A 339 -20.54 -26.22 -0.89
N PRO A 340 -20.70 -27.50 -1.30
CA PRO A 340 -20.73 -27.79 -2.72
C PRO A 340 -21.78 -26.86 -3.30
N SER A 341 -21.38 -26.09 -4.30
CA SER A 341 -22.30 -25.22 -5.03
C SER A 341 -23.54 -26.04 -5.34
N ARG A 342 -24.70 -25.62 -4.80
CA ARG A 342 -26.01 -26.23 -5.12
C ARG A 342 -26.32 -26.17 -6.62
N PHE A 343 -25.50 -25.46 -7.39
CA PHE A 343 -25.60 -25.27 -8.81
C PHE A 343 -24.38 -25.90 -9.49
N LYS A 344 -24.60 -27.02 -10.19
CA LYS A 344 -23.59 -27.80 -10.92
C LYS A 344 -22.81 -27.01 -12.00
N ASN A 345 -23.18 -25.76 -12.28
CA ASN A 345 -22.59 -24.90 -13.31
C ASN A 345 -21.93 -23.60 -12.81
N HIS A 346 -21.87 -23.36 -11.49
CA HIS A 346 -21.18 -22.16 -10.95
C HIS A 346 -19.83 -22.54 -10.33
N SER A 347 -18.78 -21.87 -10.81
CA SER A 347 -17.45 -21.81 -10.22
C SER A 347 -17.52 -21.43 -8.73
N SER A 348 -16.63 -21.96 -7.91
CA SER A 348 -16.60 -21.64 -6.47
C SER A 348 -16.39 -20.14 -6.22
N PRO A 349 -16.98 -19.54 -5.18
CA PRO A 349 -16.82 -18.11 -4.87
C PRO A 349 -15.35 -17.69 -4.74
N ILE A 350 -15.04 -16.44 -5.11
CA ILE A 350 -13.72 -15.85 -4.87
C ILE A 350 -13.59 -15.53 -3.38
N ARG A 351 -12.70 -16.28 -2.71
CA ARG A 351 -12.37 -16.04 -1.30
C ARG A 351 -11.22 -15.05 -1.19
N ILE A 352 -11.45 -13.99 -0.42
CA ILE A 352 -10.51 -12.90 -0.16
C ILE A 352 -10.22 -12.86 1.34
N VAL A 353 -8.95 -12.75 1.71
CA VAL A 353 -8.52 -12.60 3.11
C VAL A 353 -7.63 -11.36 3.22
N SER A 354 -8.08 -10.38 3.99
CA SER A 354 -7.24 -9.31 4.52
C SER A 354 -6.56 -9.80 5.81
N LEU A 355 -5.25 -9.66 5.90
CA LEU A 355 -4.45 -10.12 7.04
C LEU A 355 -3.47 -9.03 7.49
N HIS A 356 -3.65 -8.60 8.74
CA HIS A 356 -2.81 -7.58 9.36
C HIS A 356 -1.66 -8.27 10.14
N TRP A 357 -0.42 -8.10 9.67
CA TRP A 357 0.71 -8.99 10.03
C TRP A 357 2.11 -8.45 9.69
N GLY A 358 3.16 -9.19 10.08
CA GLY A 358 4.53 -8.88 9.69
C GLY A 358 5.23 -7.91 10.63
N ILE A 359 6.22 -7.20 10.09
CA ILE A 359 7.09 -6.29 10.85
C ILE A 359 7.01 -4.92 10.18
N GLU A 360 6.71 -3.89 10.97
CA GLU A 360 6.70 -2.50 10.52
C GLU A 360 7.99 -2.14 9.78
N TYR A 361 7.84 -1.50 8.62
CA TYR A 361 8.91 -1.00 7.77
C TYR A 361 9.90 -2.06 7.24
N SER A 362 9.61 -3.36 7.38
CA SER A 362 10.39 -4.40 6.74
C SER A 362 10.05 -4.49 5.24
N PRO A 363 11.02 -4.30 4.32
CA PRO A 363 10.75 -4.36 2.88
C PRO A 363 10.48 -5.78 2.37
N PHE A 364 10.78 -6.79 3.18
CA PHE A 364 10.58 -8.20 2.85
C PHE A 364 9.59 -8.85 3.83
N PRO A 365 8.67 -9.69 3.31
CA PRO A 365 7.82 -10.50 4.18
C PRO A 365 8.65 -11.56 4.91
N THR A 366 8.29 -11.87 6.14
CA THR A 366 8.94 -12.94 6.92
C THR A 366 8.69 -14.32 6.30
N SER A 367 9.49 -15.32 6.67
CA SER A 367 9.24 -16.72 6.28
C SER A 367 7.85 -17.20 6.71
N ASP A 368 7.37 -16.75 7.87
CA ASP A 368 6.07 -17.13 8.41
C ASP A 368 4.93 -16.48 7.64
N GLN A 369 5.05 -15.19 7.29
CA GLN A 369 4.08 -14.53 6.39
C GLN A 369 3.95 -15.31 5.09
N ARG A 370 5.07 -15.69 4.47
CA ARG A 370 5.08 -16.49 3.22
C ARG A 370 4.41 -17.84 3.38
N LYS A 371 4.75 -18.57 4.45
CA LYS A 371 4.17 -19.89 4.74
C LYS A 371 2.66 -19.80 4.98
N ILE A 372 2.22 -18.82 5.76
CA ILE A 372 0.80 -18.60 6.07
C ILE A 372 0.04 -18.23 4.79
N ALA A 373 0.54 -17.28 4.00
CA ALA A 373 -0.08 -16.84 2.76
C ALA A 373 -0.32 -18.01 1.79
N ARG A 374 0.73 -18.80 1.55
CA ARG A 374 0.65 -19.99 0.68
C ARG A 374 -0.32 -21.04 1.22
N THR A 375 -0.36 -21.24 2.53
CA THR A 375 -1.31 -22.17 3.17
C THR A 375 -2.76 -21.71 2.99
N LEU A 376 -3.03 -20.40 3.04
CA LEU A 376 -4.36 -19.85 2.75
C LEU A 376 -4.76 -20.13 1.29
N ILE A 377 -3.85 -19.90 0.35
CA ILE A 377 -4.09 -20.20 -1.08
C ILE A 377 -4.33 -21.71 -1.28
N ASP A 378 -3.52 -22.56 -0.65
CA ASP A 378 -3.69 -24.03 -0.67
C ASP A 378 -5.05 -24.48 -0.12
N SER A 379 -5.65 -23.66 0.77
CA SER A 379 -6.97 -23.90 1.37
C SER A 379 -8.12 -23.32 0.53
N GLY A 380 -7.84 -22.78 -0.66
CA GLY A 380 -8.84 -22.27 -1.61
C GLY A 380 -9.06 -20.76 -1.58
N VAL A 381 -8.25 -19.99 -0.82
CA VAL A 381 -8.23 -18.52 -0.93
C VAL A 381 -7.66 -18.13 -2.30
N LYS A 382 -8.23 -17.10 -2.94
CA LYS A 382 -7.74 -16.58 -4.23
C LYS A 382 -6.98 -15.29 -4.12
N ILE A 383 -7.30 -14.48 -3.12
CA ILE A 383 -6.65 -13.18 -2.91
C ILE A 383 -6.30 -13.06 -1.42
N VAL A 384 -5.01 -12.88 -1.13
CA VAL A 384 -4.51 -12.50 0.20
C VAL A 384 -4.01 -11.05 0.11
N ILE A 385 -4.50 -10.19 1.01
CA ILE A 385 -4.17 -8.77 1.09
C ILE A 385 -3.53 -8.50 2.45
N GLY A 386 -2.25 -8.16 2.45
CA GLY A 386 -1.50 -7.85 3.66
C GLY A 386 -1.52 -6.37 4.00
N HIS A 387 -1.51 -6.11 5.31
CA HIS A 387 -1.50 -4.80 5.97
C HIS A 387 -0.54 -4.83 7.15
N HIS A 388 -0.22 -3.66 7.74
CA HIS A 388 0.66 -3.44 8.92
C HIS A 388 2.11 -3.02 8.63
N PRO A 389 2.86 -3.55 7.65
CA PRO A 389 4.24 -3.12 7.45
C PRO A 389 4.39 -1.63 7.12
N HIS A 390 3.29 -0.94 6.78
CA HIS A 390 3.24 0.48 6.38
C HIS A 390 4.14 0.85 5.20
N ILE A 391 4.70 -0.14 4.51
CA ILE A 391 5.39 -0.01 3.23
C ILE A 391 4.96 -1.17 2.32
N PRO A 392 4.94 -0.98 0.99
CA PRO A 392 4.66 -2.06 0.07
C PRO A 392 5.72 -3.15 0.10
N GLN A 393 5.27 -4.39 -0.04
CA GLN A 393 6.12 -5.56 -0.20
C GLN A 393 5.85 -6.22 -1.55
N GLY A 394 6.72 -7.13 -1.98
CA GLY A 394 6.56 -7.84 -3.25
C GLY A 394 5.22 -8.60 -3.34
N VAL A 395 4.84 -8.96 -4.57
CA VAL A 395 3.60 -9.65 -4.90
C VAL A 395 3.92 -11.06 -5.41
N GLU A 396 3.18 -12.04 -4.92
CA GLU A 396 3.36 -13.44 -5.29
C GLU A 396 2.13 -13.99 -6.01
N ILE A 397 2.34 -14.58 -7.20
CA ILE A 397 1.37 -15.51 -7.80
C ILE A 397 1.75 -16.92 -7.34
N TYR A 398 0.85 -17.56 -6.59
CA TYR A 398 1.04 -18.92 -6.10
C TYR A 398 -0.17 -19.77 -6.46
N LYS A 399 0.02 -20.88 -7.17
CA LYS A 399 -1.05 -21.84 -7.56
C LYS A 399 -2.37 -21.20 -8.06
N GLY A 400 -2.26 -20.14 -8.87
CA GLY A 400 -3.41 -19.44 -9.44
C GLY A 400 -4.23 -18.63 -8.42
N GLY A 401 -3.61 -18.23 -7.31
CA GLY A 401 -4.04 -17.14 -6.44
C GLY A 401 -2.96 -16.05 -6.36
N VAL A 402 -3.32 -14.90 -5.81
CA VAL A 402 -2.42 -13.75 -5.63
C VAL A 402 -2.25 -13.42 -4.15
N ILE A 403 -1.03 -13.08 -3.76
CA ILE A 403 -0.64 -12.65 -2.43
C ILE A 403 0.01 -11.28 -2.56
N LEU A 404 -0.65 -10.25 -2.01
CA LEU A 404 -0.09 -8.92 -1.82
C LEU A 404 0.42 -8.87 -0.38
N TYR A 405 1.73 -9.02 -0.14
CA TYR A 405 2.24 -9.16 1.24
C TYR A 405 2.05 -7.89 2.09
N SER A 406 2.08 -6.72 1.44
CA SER A 406 1.69 -5.43 2.01
C SER A 406 1.42 -4.44 0.87
N LEU A 407 0.32 -3.69 0.95
CA LEU A 407 0.04 -2.57 0.05
C LEU A 407 0.65 -1.23 0.53
N GLY A 408 1.16 -1.21 1.77
CA GLY A 408 1.53 0.02 2.45
C GLY A 408 0.30 0.81 2.89
N ASN A 409 0.38 2.12 2.79
CA ASN A 409 -0.61 3.07 3.30
C ASN A 409 -1.48 3.68 2.20
N LEU A 410 -2.78 3.85 2.47
CA LEU A 410 -3.66 4.68 1.63
C LEU A 410 -3.78 6.10 2.20
N ILE A 411 -4.16 6.23 3.47
CA ILE A 411 -4.28 7.50 4.19
C ILE A 411 -3.43 7.36 5.45
N PHE A 412 -2.29 8.05 5.53
CA PHE A 412 -1.39 7.87 6.69
C PHE A 412 -0.53 9.11 6.91
N GLY A 413 -0.61 9.69 8.11
CA GLY A 413 -0.02 11.00 8.40
C GLY A 413 1.42 10.99 8.90
N SER A 414 2.10 9.84 8.86
CA SER A 414 3.45 9.72 9.39
C SER A 414 4.47 10.37 8.47
N ARG A 415 5.39 11.13 9.07
CA ARG A 415 6.53 11.74 8.37
C ARG A 415 7.81 10.93 8.61
N ASN A 416 7.70 9.61 8.72
CA ASN A 416 8.87 8.75 8.89
C ASN A 416 9.67 8.64 7.58
N SER A 417 10.99 8.78 7.65
CA SER A 417 11.90 8.68 6.50
C SER A 417 11.97 7.28 5.87
N TYR A 418 11.50 6.24 6.57
CA TYR A 418 11.43 4.87 6.02
C TYR A 418 10.25 4.67 5.04
N LEU A 419 9.31 5.61 4.97
CA LEU A 419 8.12 5.48 4.11
C LEU A 419 8.45 5.75 2.63
N ASN A 420 7.95 4.88 1.77
CA ASN A 420 8.02 5.00 0.32
C ASN A 420 6.62 5.27 -0.27
N HIS A 421 6.51 5.31 -1.61
CA HIS A 421 5.21 5.24 -2.28
C HIS A 421 4.45 3.98 -1.86
N ASN A 422 3.12 4.01 -2.03
CA ASN A 422 2.25 2.91 -1.68
C ASN A 422 1.57 2.33 -2.93
N LEU A 423 0.84 1.23 -2.77
CA LEU A 423 0.11 0.60 -3.86
C LEU A 423 -1.39 0.58 -3.58
N VAL A 424 -2.15 0.76 -4.64
CA VAL A 424 -3.53 0.31 -4.75
C VAL A 424 -3.53 -0.89 -5.70
N ALA A 425 -4.31 -1.91 -5.38
CA ALA A 425 -4.51 -3.07 -6.25
C ALA A 425 -5.93 -3.08 -6.82
N ILE A 426 -6.08 -3.35 -8.11
CA ILE A 426 -7.38 -3.56 -8.77
C ILE A 426 -7.45 -5.00 -9.28
N PHE A 427 -8.43 -5.75 -8.80
CA PHE A 427 -8.69 -7.13 -9.18
C PHE A 427 -9.76 -7.18 -10.26
N HIS A 428 -9.45 -7.85 -11.37
CA HIS A 428 -10.37 -8.11 -12.47
C HIS A 428 -10.94 -9.50 -12.30
N ILE A 429 -12.21 -9.59 -11.89
CA ILE A 429 -12.90 -10.84 -11.58
C ILE A 429 -14.05 -11.02 -12.55
N ARG A 430 -14.11 -12.18 -13.21
CA ARG A 430 -15.19 -12.54 -14.13
C ARG A 430 -15.76 -13.89 -13.78
N ARG A 431 -17.07 -13.98 -13.52
CA ARG A 431 -17.75 -15.26 -13.21
C ARG A 431 -16.97 -16.14 -12.22
N ASN A 432 -16.58 -15.57 -11.07
CA ASN A 432 -15.73 -16.19 -10.05
C ASN A 432 -14.32 -16.62 -10.49
N ARG A 433 -13.76 -15.95 -11.51
CA ARG A 433 -12.37 -16.15 -11.94
C ARG A 433 -11.59 -14.85 -11.82
N LEU A 434 -10.49 -14.87 -11.08
CA LEU A 434 -9.52 -13.77 -11.07
C LEU A 434 -8.68 -13.85 -12.35
N GLU A 435 -8.87 -12.89 -13.27
CA GLU A 435 -8.19 -12.85 -14.57
C GLU A 435 -6.90 -12.06 -14.51
N ARG A 436 -6.91 -10.95 -13.76
CA ARG A 436 -5.81 -9.99 -13.72
C ARG A 436 -5.78 -9.24 -12.40
N VAL A 437 -4.57 -8.87 -11.98
CA VAL A 437 -4.33 -7.83 -10.97
C VAL A 437 -3.60 -6.68 -11.61
N GLU A 438 -4.06 -5.48 -11.33
CA GLU A 438 -3.41 -4.24 -11.67
C GLU A 438 -2.89 -3.56 -10.40
N LEU A 439 -1.69 -3.03 -10.44
CA LEU A 439 -1.06 -2.29 -9.35
C LEU A 439 -0.84 -0.84 -9.79
N VAL A 440 -1.37 0.08 -8.98
CA VAL A 440 -1.27 1.52 -9.21
C VAL A 440 -0.48 2.16 -8.08
N PRO A 441 0.69 2.75 -8.36
CA PRO A 441 1.44 3.53 -7.40
C PRO A 441 0.67 4.76 -6.92
N ILE A 442 0.66 4.99 -5.61
CA ILE A 442 0.13 6.22 -5.02
C ILE A 442 1.19 6.91 -4.17
N PHE A 443 1.13 8.24 -4.17
CA PHE A 443 2.08 9.08 -3.46
C PHE A 443 1.92 8.92 -1.94
N GLY A 444 2.97 8.43 -1.29
CA GLY A 444 3.06 8.33 0.17
C GLY A 444 4.47 8.38 0.72
N LYS A 445 5.46 8.58 -0.15
CA LYS A 445 6.86 8.79 0.22
C LYS A 445 6.97 10.03 1.11
N PHE A 446 7.85 9.98 2.10
CA PHE A 446 8.09 11.03 3.11
C PHE A 446 7.65 12.43 2.68
N GLN A 447 6.54 12.90 3.27
CA GLN A 447 5.93 14.17 2.89
C GLN A 447 6.40 15.28 3.83
N LYS A 448 7.24 16.18 3.30
CA LYS A 448 7.59 17.44 3.98
C LYS A 448 6.43 18.44 4.00
N GLU A 449 5.46 18.26 3.10
CA GLU A 449 4.32 19.15 2.88
C GLU A 449 3.01 18.57 3.48
N ASP A 450 1.88 19.18 3.12
CA ASP A 450 0.56 18.68 3.51
C ASP A 450 0.27 17.33 2.84
N HIS A 451 -0.36 16.40 3.57
CA HIS A 451 -0.54 15.03 3.15
C HIS A 451 -1.64 14.90 2.09
N ARG A 452 -1.28 15.06 0.81
CA ARG A 452 -2.20 14.99 -0.33
C ARG A 452 -1.85 13.82 -1.23
N ILE A 453 -2.65 12.76 -1.11
CA ILE A 453 -2.45 11.50 -1.81
C ILE A 453 -2.99 11.64 -3.25
N ARG A 454 -2.23 11.09 -4.20
CA ARG A 454 -2.52 11.09 -5.63
C ARG A 454 -1.83 9.89 -6.28
N PRO A 455 -2.25 9.45 -7.48
CA PRO A 455 -1.44 8.55 -8.29
C PRO A 455 -0.04 9.13 -8.53
N VAL A 456 0.97 8.25 -8.52
CA VAL A 456 2.30 8.58 -9.04
C VAL A 456 2.27 8.35 -10.54
N ILE A 457 2.94 9.21 -11.31
CA ILE A 457 2.92 9.16 -12.78
C ILE A 457 4.32 9.32 -13.38
N GLY A 458 4.48 8.93 -14.63
CA GLY A 458 5.71 9.08 -15.40
C GLY A 458 6.86 8.23 -14.86
N GLN A 459 8.07 8.77 -14.96
CA GLN A 459 9.29 8.07 -14.57
C GLN A 459 9.28 7.64 -13.10
N GLU A 460 8.75 8.46 -12.19
CA GLU A 460 8.65 8.14 -10.76
C GLU A 460 7.79 6.89 -10.52
N ALA A 461 6.67 6.74 -11.25
CA ALA A 461 5.83 5.55 -11.17
C ALA A 461 6.55 4.32 -11.71
N GLN A 462 7.22 4.44 -12.85
CA GLN A 462 7.94 3.34 -13.48
C GLN A 462 9.09 2.83 -12.61
N GLU A 463 9.91 3.73 -12.06
CA GLU A 463 11.01 3.38 -11.15
C GLU A 463 10.48 2.63 -9.93
N PHE A 464 9.42 3.14 -9.30
CA PHE A 464 8.80 2.48 -8.16
C PHE A 464 8.20 1.12 -8.52
N LEU A 465 7.50 0.99 -9.66
CA LEU A 465 6.98 -0.30 -10.11
C LEU A 465 8.09 -1.31 -10.44
N HIS A 466 9.25 -0.84 -10.93
CA HIS A 466 10.42 -1.69 -11.11
C HIS A 466 10.97 -2.19 -9.77
N GLU A 467 10.98 -1.37 -8.71
CA GLU A 467 11.34 -1.82 -7.36
C GLU A 467 10.40 -2.95 -6.90
N ILE A 468 9.08 -2.77 -7.03
CA ILE A 468 8.11 -3.82 -6.67
C ILE A 468 8.30 -5.06 -7.54
N ALA A 469 8.61 -4.91 -8.83
CA ALA A 469 8.88 -6.03 -9.73
C ALA A 469 10.11 -6.84 -9.27
N VAL A 470 11.17 -6.17 -8.80
CA VAL A 470 12.36 -6.83 -8.26
C VAL A 470 12.03 -7.61 -6.98
N LEU A 471 11.29 -7.00 -6.04
CA LEU A 471 10.83 -7.69 -4.82
C LEU A 471 9.96 -8.92 -5.15
N SER A 472 9.15 -8.81 -6.20
CA SER A 472 8.23 -9.87 -6.63
C SER A 472 8.91 -11.00 -7.39
N ALA A 473 10.03 -10.70 -8.05
CA ALA A 473 10.85 -11.69 -8.76
C ALA A 473 11.48 -12.72 -7.81
N GLU A 474 11.68 -12.40 -6.53
CA GLU A 474 12.11 -13.37 -5.49
C GLU A 474 11.11 -14.53 -5.35
N PHE A 475 9.84 -14.27 -5.63
CA PHE A 475 8.76 -15.28 -5.59
C PHE A 475 8.50 -15.93 -6.94
N GLY A 476 9.24 -15.56 -7.99
CA GLY A 476 9.01 -16.01 -9.36
C GLY A 476 7.89 -15.27 -10.09
N THR A 477 7.34 -14.19 -9.51
CA THR A 477 6.32 -13.36 -10.16
C THR A 477 6.98 -12.35 -11.09
N ARG A 478 6.35 -12.10 -12.24
CA ARG A 478 6.78 -11.06 -13.19
C ARG A 478 5.62 -10.14 -13.49
N PHE A 479 5.94 -8.87 -13.71
CA PHE A 479 4.97 -7.84 -14.07
C PHE A 479 5.15 -7.42 -15.51
N ARG A 480 4.04 -7.03 -16.13
CA ARG A 480 4.05 -6.19 -17.32
C ARG A 480 3.80 -4.75 -16.87
N ILE A 481 4.79 -3.88 -17.02
CA ILE A 481 4.65 -2.45 -16.68
C ILE A 481 4.29 -1.70 -17.96
N GLU A 482 3.17 -0.98 -17.94
CA GLU A 482 2.71 -0.14 -19.05
C GLU A 482 2.30 1.22 -18.52
N GLY A 483 3.01 2.26 -18.96
CA GLY A 483 2.82 3.62 -18.44
C GLY A 483 3.09 3.67 -16.94
N ASP A 484 2.05 4.03 -16.19
CA ASP A 484 2.11 4.27 -14.74
C ASP A 484 1.54 3.10 -13.92
N ARG A 485 1.33 1.93 -14.55
CA ARG A 485 0.65 0.79 -13.95
C ARG A 485 1.41 -0.51 -14.21
N ALA A 486 1.30 -1.45 -13.28
CA ALA A 486 1.81 -2.81 -13.46
C ALA A 486 0.67 -3.82 -13.52
N PHE A 487 0.80 -4.80 -14.39
CA PHE A 487 -0.21 -5.80 -14.68
C PHE A 487 0.33 -7.20 -14.43
N LEU A 488 -0.48 -8.01 -13.75
CA LEU A 488 -0.27 -9.41 -13.49
C LEU A 488 -1.43 -10.18 -14.09
N ASP A 489 -1.21 -10.81 -15.24
CA ASP A 489 -2.20 -11.68 -15.85
C ASP A 489 -2.11 -13.07 -15.20
N LEU A 490 -3.21 -13.56 -14.62
CA LEU A 490 -3.22 -14.90 -14.02
C LEU A 490 -3.45 -15.95 -15.10
N PRO A 491 -2.72 -17.09 -15.05
CA PRO A 491 -2.92 -18.15 -16.02
C PRO A 491 -4.37 -18.64 -15.93
N THR A 492 -5.10 -18.43 -17.02
CA THR A 492 -6.40 -19.07 -17.19
C THR A 492 -6.12 -20.54 -17.42
N ASN A 493 -6.33 -21.39 -16.42
CA ASN A 493 -6.47 -22.82 -16.67
C ASN A 493 -7.81 -23.03 -17.40
N SER A 494 -7.85 -22.60 -18.67
CA SER A 494 -8.90 -22.90 -19.61
C SER A 494 -8.45 -24.14 -20.38
N PRO A 495 -9.26 -25.21 -20.46
CA PRO A 495 -9.01 -26.31 -21.40
C PRO A 495 -8.99 -25.87 -22.88
N LEU A 496 -9.26 -24.59 -23.18
CA LEU A 496 -9.43 -24.06 -24.54
C LEU A 496 -8.21 -23.30 -25.09
N THR A 497 -7.02 -23.43 -24.50
CA THR A 497 -5.80 -22.87 -25.10
C THR A 497 -4.84 -24.00 -25.42
N PRO A 498 -4.59 -24.35 -26.71
CA PRO A 498 -3.57 -25.31 -27.06
C PRO A 498 -2.24 -24.76 -26.58
N VAL A 499 -1.59 -25.48 -25.68
CA VAL A 499 -0.19 -25.25 -25.36
C VAL A 499 0.60 -25.51 -26.63
N PHE A 500 0.94 -24.46 -27.38
CA PHE A 500 1.97 -24.55 -28.40
C PHE A 500 3.29 -24.79 -27.67
N ARG A 501 3.58 -26.07 -27.39
CA ARG A 501 4.93 -26.53 -27.12
C ARG A 501 5.75 -26.22 -28.35
N ARG A 502 6.50 -25.12 -28.33
CA ARG A 502 7.66 -24.95 -29.21
C ARG A 502 8.59 -26.12 -28.92
N LYS A 503 8.62 -27.11 -29.81
CA LYS A 503 9.72 -28.08 -29.88
C LYS A 503 11.00 -27.26 -30.10
N LYS A 504 11.94 -27.39 -29.17
CA LYS A 504 13.36 -27.18 -29.45
C LYS A 504 13.96 -28.54 -29.73
#